data_AF-A0A8I1UCY9-F1
#
_entry.id   AF-A0A8I1UCY9-F1
#
_cell.length_a   1.000
_cell.length_b   1.000
_cell.length_c   1.000
_cell.angle_alpha   90.00
_cell.angle_beta   90.00
_cell.angle_gamma   90.00
#
_symmetry.space_group_name_H-M   'P 1'
#
loop_
_entity.id
_entity.type
_entity.pdbx_description
1 polymer ?
#
loop_
_entity_poly.entity_id
_entity_poly.type
_entity_poly.pdbx_seq_one_letter_code
_entity_poly.pdbx_strand_id
1 'polypeptide(L)'
;MADHAHHADVPPMDYPEHERTYTGFVHMAEVGTAVCLAIVGALAVGGVKHAWGTALVGTLLAVITAGVGIASEKISWRAPVAVLVLMLLALLLY
;
A
#
# COMPACT_ATOMS: atom_id res chain seq x y z
N MET A 1 17.54 15.77 -40.81
CA MET A 1 16.48 15.18 -39.97
C MET A 1 16.63 13.68 -40.12
N ALA A 2 16.97 12.97 -39.03
CA ALA A 2 17.06 11.52 -39.10
C ALA A 2 15.64 10.98 -39.32
N ASP A 3 15.42 10.28 -40.43
CA ASP A 3 14.21 9.50 -40.66
C ASP A 3 14.20 8.36 -39.63
N HIS A 4 13.38 8.51 -38.59
CA HIS A 4 13.02 7.41 -37.71
C HIS A 4 12.09 6.48 -38.49
N ALA A 5 12.69 5.57 -39.26
CA ALA A 5 11.96 4.48 -39.88
C ALA A 5 11.16 3.75 -38.78
N HIS A 6 9.83 3.89 -38.81
CA HIS A 6 8.96 2.98 -38.08
C HIS A 6 9.27 1.59 -38.62
N HIS A 7 9.96 0.77 -37.82
CA HIS A 7 10.27 -0.61 -38.15
C HIS A 7 8.95 -1.33 -38.48
N ALA A 8 8.68 -1.52 -39.76
CA ALA A 8 7.45 -2.16 -40.25
C ALA A 8 7.29 -3.60 -39.74
N ASP A 9 8.36 -4.18 -39.18
CA ASP A 9 8.44 -5.52 -38.64
C ASP A 9 8.24 -5.61 -37.11
N VAL A 10 7.94 -4.50 -36.42
CA VAL A 10 7.67 -4.53 -34.97
C VAL A 10 6.19 -4.85 -34.74
N PRO A 11 5.87 -5.95 -34.02
CA PRO A 11 4.49 -6.27 -33.68
C PRO A 11 3.82 -5.11 -32.92
N PRO A 12 2.52 -4.85 -33.15
CA PRO A 12 1.79 -3.82 -32.41
C PRO A 12 1.82 -4.14 -30.91
N MET A 13 2.04 -3.11 -30.09
CA MET A 13 2.04 -3.24 -28.63
C MET A 13 0.65 -3.61 -28.11
N ASP A 14 0.56 -4.61 -27.23
CA ASP A 14 -0.67 -4.99 -26.53
C ASP A 14 -0.96 -4.02 -25.37
N TYR A 15 -1.41 -2.81 -25.73
CA TYR A 15 -1.80 -1.76 -24.78
C TYR A 15 -2.78 -2.25 -23.69
N PRO A 16 -3.82 -3.04 -23.99
CA PRO A 16 -4.71 -3.60 -22.97
C PRO A 16 -3.98 -4.33 -21.83
N GLU A 17 -2.98 -5.16 -22.15
CA GLU A 17 -2.25 -5.91 -21.13
C GLU A 17 -1.31 -5.00 -20.30
N HIS A 18 -0.69 -4.01 -20.95
CA HIS A 18 0.11 -2.99 -20.28
C HIS A 18 -0.72 -2.21 -19.25
N GLU A 19 -1.92 -1.78 -19.63
CA GLU A 19 -2.80 -1.00 -18.75
C GLU A 19 -3.31 -1.83 -17.57
N ARG A 20 -3.63 -3.11 -17.81
CA ARG A 20 -4.03 -4.05 -16.76
C ARG A 20 -2.93 -4.22 -15.70
N THR A 21 -1.71 -4.44 -16.15
CA THR A 21 -0.55 -4.59 -15.26
C THR A 21 -0.26 -3.28 -14.51
N TYR A 22 -0.32 -2.14 -15.21
CA TYR A 22 -0.09 -0.83 -14.60
C TYR A 22 -1.10 -0.53 -13.49
N THR A 23 -2.39 -0.75 -13.75
CA THR A 23 -3.46 -0.55 -12.76
C THR A 23 -3.24 -1.42 -11.53
N GLY A 24 -2.87 -2.70 -11.72
CA GLY A 24 -2.54 -3.61 -10.62
C GLY A 24 -1.33 -3.15 -9.80
N PHE A 25 -0.26 -2.68 -10.48
CA PHE A 25 0.92 -2.13 -9.82
C PHE A 25 0.59 -0.90 -8.97
N VAL A 26 -0.15 0.06 -9.53
CA VAL A 26 -0.55 1.29 -8.82
C VAL A 26 -1.38 0.93 -7.59
N HIS A 27 -2.35 0.03 -7.73
CA HIS A 27 -3.17 -0.42 -6.62
C HIS A 27 -2.34 -1.08 -5.50
N MET A 28 -1.40 -1.97 -5.86
CA MET A 28 -0.50 -2.60 -4.89
C MET A 28 0.39 -1.57 -4.19
N ALA A 29 0.95 -0.61 -4.93
CA ALA A 29 1.82 0.43 -4.39
C ALA A 29 1.07 1.36 -3.42
N GLU A 30 -0.18 1.71 -3.74
CA GLU A 30 -1.04 2.53 -2.89
C GLU A 30 -1.34 1.81 -1.56
N VAL A 31 -1.80 0.56 -1.63
CA VAL A 31 -2.09 -0.25 -0.43
C VAL A 31 -0.81 -0.50 0.38
N GLY A 32 0.28 -0.87 -0.28
CA GLY A 32 1.56 -1.16 0.36
C GLY A 32 2.12 0.06 1.10
N THR A 33 2.02 1.25 0.52
CA THR A 33 2.45 2.49 1.17
C THR A 33 1.66 2.76 2.45
N ALA A 34 0.33 2.59 2.40
CA ALA A 34 -0.52 2.77 3.59
C ALA A 34 -0.19 1.75 4.70
N VAL A 35 0.10 0.49 4.35
CA VAL A 35 0.51 -0.55 5.30
C VAL A 35 1.85 -0.20 5.95
N CYS A 36 2.84 0.24 5.18
CA CYS A 36 4.13 0.69 5.71
C CYS A 36 3.95 1.81 6.74
N LEU A 37 3.11 2.80 6.45
CA LEU A 37 2.80 3.87 7.41
C LEU A 37 2.14 3.34 8.68
N ALA A 38 1.16 2.43 8.55
CA ALA A 38 0.49 1.82 9.71
C ALA A 38 1.48 1.05 10.61
N ILE A 39 2.42 0.31 10.03
CA ILE A 39 3.48 -0.40 10.77
C ILE A 39 4.42 0.60 11.46
N VAL A 40 4.85 1.65 10.77
CA VAL A 40 5.66 2.71 11.39
C VAL A 40 4.92 3.35 12.56
N GLY A 41 3.62 3.60 12.43
CA GLY A 41 2.78 4.08 13.53
C GLY A 41 2.75 3.13 14.72
N ALA A 42 2.58 1.83 14.49
CA ALA A 42 2.60 0.82 15.55
C ALA A 42 3.97 0.75 16.25
N LEU A 43 5.07 0.80 15.49
CA LEU A 43 6.42 0.85 16.04
C LEU A 43 6.66 2.12 16.86
N ALA A 44 6.12 3.27 16.44
CA ALA A 44 6.20 4.50 17.22
C ALA A 44 5.47 4.38 18.57
N VAL A 45 4.28 3.77 18.60
CA VAL A 45 3.55 3.47 19.86
C VAL A 45 4.39 2.60 20.79
N GLY A 46 4.98 1.52 20.27
CA GLY A 46 5.84 0.63 21.06
C GLY A 46 7.12 1.31 21.55
N GLY A 47 7.81 2.05 20.68
CA GLY A 47 9.10 2.67 20.98
C GLY A 47 9.00 3.91 21.88
N VAL A 48 8.01 4.78 21.67
CA VAL A 48 7.88 6.06 22.40
C VAL A 48 7.08 5.91 23.69
N LYS A 49 6.01 5.09 23.68
CA LYS A 49 5.11 4.93 24.83
C LYS A 49 5.35 3.64 25.61
N HIS A 50 6.34 2.82 25.20
CA HIS A 50 6.60 1.49 25.74
C HIS A 50 5.39 0.53 25.68
N ALA A 51 4.37 0.85 24.87
CA ALA A 51 3.11 0.12 24.75
C ALA A 51 3.21 -1.03 23.73
N TRP A 52 4.16 -1.95 23.94
CA TRP A 52 4.49 -3.02 22.99
C TRP A 52 3.34 -4.00 22.71
N GLY A 53 2.45 -4.24 23.67
CA GLY A 53 1.25 -5.04 23.45
C GLY A 53 0.32 -4.42 22.40
N THR A 54 0.07 -3.11 22.50
CA THR A 54 -0.72 -2.35 21.53
C THR A 54 -0.02 -2.30 20.16
N ALA A 55 1.30 -2.11 20.16
CA ALA A 55 2.10 -2.13 18.93
C ALA A 55 2.02 -3.48 18.19
N LEU A 56 2.03 -4.60 18.92
CA LEU A 56 1.87 -5.94 18.33
C LEU A 56 0.49 -6.08 17.67
N VAL A 57 -0.58 -5.70 18.38
CA VAL A 57 -1.94 -5.75 17.83
C VAL A 57 -2.06 -4.86 16.59
N GLY A 58 -1.53 -3.63 16.64
CA GLY A 58 -1.51 -2.71 15.50
C GLY A 58 -0.78 -3.29 14.28
N THR A 59 0.35 -3.96 14.51
CA THR A 59 1.13 -4.61 13.44
C THR A 59 0.35 -5.77 12.80
N LEU A 60 -0.29 -6.62 13.61
CA LEU A 60 -1.12 -7.72 13.09
C LEU A 60 -2.31 -7.19 12.28
N LEU A 61 -2.97 -6.13 12.78
CA LEU A 61 -4.05 -5.46 12.04
C LEU A 61 -3.55 -4.86 10.73
N ALA A 62 -2.35 -4.27 10.70
CA ALA A 62 -1.75 -3.74 9.46
C ALA A 62 -1.53 -4.84 8.41
N VAL A 63 -1.07 -6.03 8.82
CA VAL A 63 -0.89 -7.19 7.91
C VAL A 63 -2.23 -7.72 7.40
N ILE A 64 -3.22 -7.87 8.28
CA ILE A 64 -4.56 -8.34 7.87
C ILE A 64 -5.20 -7.34 6.90
N THR A 65 -5.11 -6.05 7.20
CA THR A 65 -5.65 -4.99 6.34
C THR A 65 -4.88 -4.82 5.04
N ALA A 66 -3.60 -5.19 4.98
CA ALA A 66 -2.85 -5.31 3.72
C ALA A 66 -3.51 -6.34 2.79
N GLY A 67 -3.79 -7.55 3.31
CA GLY A 67 -4.45 -8.61 2.56
C GLY A 67 -5.85 -8.20 2.08
N VAL A 68 -6.64 -7.56 2.95
CA VAL A 68 -7.97 -7.04 2.59
C VAL A 68 -7.87 -5.93 1.54
N GLY A 69 -6.92 -5.02 1.68
CA GLY A 69 -6.72 -3.90 0.75
C GLY A 69 -6.34 -4.38 -0.65
N ILE A 70 -5.44 -5.37 -0.76
CA ILE A 70 -5.03 -5.97 -2.04
C ILE A 70 -6.18 -6.77 -2.67
N ALA A 71 -6.99 -7.47 -1.87
CA ALA A 71 -8.08 -8.30 -2.37
C ALA A 71 -9.34 -7.52 -2.78
N SER A 72 -9.47 -6.24 -2.39
CA SER A 72 -10.68 -5.46 -2.60
C SER A 72 -10.37 -4.04 -3.04
N GLU A 73 -10.54 -3.74 -4.33
CA GLU A 73 -10.37 -2.39 -4.88
C GLU A 73 -11.31 -1.35 -4.24
N LYS A 74 -12.50 -1.77 -3.79
CA LYS A 74 -13.45 -0.89 -3.11
C LYS A 74 -12.92 -0.40 -1.77
N ILE A 75 -12.21 -1.26 -1.03
CA ILE A 75 -11.63 -0.94 0.27
C ILE A 75 -10.24 -0.32 0.07
N SER A 76 -9.36 -1.04 -0.65
CA SER A 76 -8.01 -0.61 -1.02
C SER A 76 -7.23 -0.10 0.20
N TRP A 77 -6.55 1.04 0.06
CA TRP A 77 -5.74 1.71 1.06
C TRP A 77 -6.49 2.16 2.31
N ARG A 78 -7.84 2.26 2.24
CA ARG A 78 -8.65 2.74 3.36
C ARG A 78 -8.55 1.80 4.57
N ALA A 79 -8.42 0.49 4.34
CA ALA A 79 -8.25 -0.49 5.40
C ALA A 79 -6.96 -0.26 6.22
N PRO A 80 -5.76 -0.24 5.63
CA PRO A 80 -4.54 0.04 6.38
C PRO A 80 -4.49 1.46 6.95
N VAL A 81 -5.10 2.46 6.29
CA VAL A 81 -5.18 3.81 6.87
C VAL A 81 -6.03 3.86 8.14
N ALA A 82 -7.09 3.07 8.25
CA ALA A 82 -7.84 2.98 9.51
C ALA A 82 -6.92 2.52 10.66
N VAL A 83 -6.05 1.55 10.41
CA VAL A 83 -5.06 1.07 11.40
C VAL A 83 -4.04 2.17 11.71
N LEU A 84 -3.54 2.88 10.70
CA LEU A 84 -2.65 4.02 10.91
C LEU A 84 -3.30 5.07 11.83
N VAL A 85 -4.54 5.47 11.56
CA VAL A 85 -5.26 6.45 12.39
C VAL A 85 -5.40 5.96 13.82
N LEU A 86 -5.75 4.69 14.04
CA LEU A 86 -5.82 4.11 15.38
C LEU A 86 -4.46 4.15 16.10
N MET A 87 -3.36 3.86 15.40
CA MET A 87 -2.02 3.92 16.00
C MET A 87 -1.57 5.34 16.30
N LEU A 88 -1.91 6.31 15.45
CA LEU A 88 -1.64 7.72 15.71
C LEU A 88 -2.45 8.24 16.91
N LEU A 89 -3.71 7.82 17.04
CA LEU A 89 -4.54 8.12 18.22
C LEU A 89 -3.96 7.47 19.48
N ALA A 90 -3.55 6.20 19.41
CA ALA A 90 -2.89 5.53 20.52
C ALA A 90 -1.61 6.27 20.94
N LEU A 91 -0.81 6.74 19.97
CA LEU A 91 0.39 7.52 20.24
C LEU A 91 0.09 8.87 20.93
N LEU A 92 -1.04 9.50 20.59
CA LEU A 92 -1.46 10.78 21.19
C LEU A 92 -2.03 10.62 22.60
N LEU A 93 -2.75 9.52 22.85
CA LEU A 93 -3.56 9.32 24.07
C LEU A 93 -2.85 8.56 25.19
N TYR A 94 -1.80 7.79 24.89
CA TYR A 94 -0.87 7.29 25.90
C TYR A 94 0.03 8.40 26.42
#